data_AF-A0A292SSK9-F1
#
_entry.id   AF-A0A292SSK9-F1
#
_cell.length_a   1.000
_cell.length_b   1.000
_cell.length_c   1.000
_cell.angle_alpha   90.00
_cell.angle_beta   90.00
_cell.angle_gamma   90.00
#
_symmetry.space_group_name_H-M   'P 1'
#
loop_
_entity.id
_entity.type
_entity.pdbx_description
1 polymer ?
#
loop_
_entity_poly.entity_id
_entity_poly.type
_entity_poly.pdbx_seq_one_letter_code
_entity_poly.pdbx_strand_id
1 'polypeptide(L)'
;MLDTLKSRIYQGQQFIKDIPNAPMREQFRGFPILKNIEGADLQKCVDACPTGALKLNPLSIDMGKCTFCGACKNADQSNSIDFSNYYKLASTSREKLIITEGMTPEEYEKTAVEVRKEITSVFSKSLKLRQVSAAGCNGCEMELNACSNCNFDMGRFGIDFVASPRHADGIVITGPISKNMAYALEDCYKSVPDPKIVVLCGTCAISGGIYQDAEEINREFLEKYSIDLYIPGCPVHPLTFINSVLSFIKDKKR
;
A
#
# COMPACT_ATOMS: atom_id res chain seq x y z
N MET A 1 -27.37 -30.78 10.91
CA MET A 1 -28.02 -29.68 10.14
C MET A 1 -28.46 -28.54 11.04
N LEU A 2 -29.17 -28.80 12.16
CA LEU A 2 -29.54 -27.76 13.14
C LEU A 2 -28.33 -27.06 13.78
N ASP A 3 -27.27 -27.79 14.11
CA ASP A 3 -26.06 -27.19 14.70
C ASP A 3 -25.30 -26.30 13.71
N THR A 4 -25.35 -26.62 12.42
CA THR A 4 -24.80 -25.80 11.34
C THR A 4 -25.58 -24.49 11.20
N LEU A 5 -26.92 -24.54 11.29
CA LEU A 5 -27.77 -23.35 11.29
C LEU A 5 -27.53 -22.48 12.52
N LYS A 6 -27.45 -23.08 13.72
CA LYS A 6 -27.08 -22.36 14.96
C LYS A 6 -25.71 -21.69 14.84
N SER A 7 -24.72 -22.40 14.30
CA SER A 7 -23.37 -21.86 14.09
C SER A 7 -23.38 -20.70 13.09
N ARG A 8 -24.14 -20.80 12.00
CA ARG A 8 -24.29 -19.71 11.02
C ARG A 8 -25.00 -18.49 11.59
N ILE A 9 -26.03 -18.68 12.41
CA ILE A 9 -26.73 -17.59 13.11
C ILE A 9 -25.78 -16.92 14.10
N TYR A 10 -25.02 -17.71 14.87
CA TYR A 10 -24.05 -17.22 15.85
C TYR A 10 -22.88 -16.46 15.19
N GLN A 11 -22.31 -17.01 14.12
CA GLN A 11 -21.22 -16.38 13.37
C GLN A 11 -21.71 -15.20 12.53
N GLY A 12 -23.00 -15.13 12.18
CA GLY A 12 -23.54 -14.06 11.35
C GLY A 12 -22.89 -13.99 9.96
N GLN A 13 -22.86 -12.79 9.38
CA GLN A 13 -22.17 -12.54 8.11
C GLN A 13 -20.75 -12.06 8.39
N GLN A 14 -19.77 -12.91 8.12
CA GLN A 14 -18.35 -12.62 8.33
C GLN A 14 -17.70 -11.87 7.15
N PHE A 15 -18.32 -11.94 5.97
CA PHE A 15 -17.79 -11.28 4.77
C PHE A 15 -18.15 -9.80 4.70
N ILE A 16 -17.24 -9.02 4.11
CA ILE A 16 -17.49 -7.60 3.85
C ILE A 16 -18.34 -7.48 2.58
N LYS A 17 -19.53 -6.88 2.72
CA LYS A 17 -20.51 -6.76 1.63
C LYS A 17 -20.02 -5.84 0.51
N ASP A 18 -19.53 -4.67 0.89
CA ASP A 18 -19.08 -3.63 -0.02
C ASP A 18 -17.60 -3.33 0.26
N ILE A 19 -16.71 -4.06 -0.42
CA ILE A 19 -15.25 -3.92 -0.28
C ILE A 19 -14.76 -2.51 -0.69
N PRO A 20 -15.24 -1.93 -1.81
CA PRO A 20 -14.85 -0.56 -2.19
C PRO A 20 -15.13 0.53 -1.16
N ASN A 21 -16.21 0.37 -0.37
CA ASN A 21 -16.66 1.40 0.58
C ASN A 21 -16.66 0.91 2.04
N ALA A 22 -15.95 -0.18 2.33
CA ALA A 22 -15.92 -0.76 3.66
C ALA A 22 -15.34 0.25 4.68
N PRO A 23 -15.98 0.44 5.85
CA PRO A 23 -15.42 1.32 6.86
C PRO A 23 -14.19 0.67 7.51
N MET A 24 -13.23 1.50 7.90
CA MET A 24 -12.13 1.10 8.77
C MET A 24 -12.49 1.27 10.23
N ARG A 25 -11.78 0.55 11.10
CA ARG A 25 -11.88 0.76 12.54
C ARG A 25 -11.27 2.11 12.91
N GLU A 26 -11.78 2.72 13.97
CA GLU A 26 -11.33 4.03 14.48
C GLU A 26 -9.83 4.07 14.80
N GLN A 27 -9.23 2.93 15.17
CA GLN A 27 -7.80 2.84 15.49
C GLN A 27 -6.90 2.80 14.24
N PHE A 28 -7.46 2.61 13.04
CA PHE A 28 -6.68 2.53 11.82
C PHE A 28 -6.07 3.89 11.47
N ARG A 29 -4.74 3.94 11.30
CA ARG A 29 -4.06 5.17 10.89
C ARG A 29 -3.82 5.14 9.39
N GLY A 30 -4.56 5.98 8.70
CA GLY A 30 -4.58 6.12 7.26
C GLY A 30 -3.97 7.44 6.80
N PHE A 31 -4.69 8.17 5.95
CA PHE A 31 -4.20 9.39 5.34
C PHE A 31 -3.79 10.44 6.40
N PRO A 32 -2.57 10.99 6.35
CA PRO A 32 -2.11 12.02 7.28
C PRO A 32 -2.90 13.32 7.12
N ILE A 33 -3.27 13.95 8.23
CA ILE A 33 -3.89 15.27 8.28
C ILE A 33 -2.87 16.22 8.89
N LEU A 34 -2.44 17.21 8.11
CA LEU A 34 -1.42 18.18 8.52
C LEU A 34 -2.02 19.59 8.59
N LYS A 35 -1.80 20.26 9.72
CA LYS A 35 -2.25 21.63 9.99
C LYS A 35 -1.05 22.51 10.29
N ASN A 36 -0.96 23.62 9.57
CA ASN A 36 -0.02 24.68 9.90
C ASN A 36 -0.55 25.43 11.13
N ILE A 37 0.17 25.32 12.24
CA ILE A 37 -0.17 26.05 13.47
C ILE A 37 1.01 26.97 13.75
N GLU A 38 0.73 28.27 13.77
CA GLU A 38 1.74 29.29 13.99
C GLU A 38 2.44 29.10 15.34
N GLY A 39 3.78 29.09 15.33
CA GLY A 39 4.59 28.88 16.54
C GLY A 39 4.69 27.44 17.03
N ALA A 40 4.19 26.45 16.29
CA ALA A 40 4.36 25.04 16.62
C ALA A 40 5.83 24.60 16.47
N ASP A 41 6.44 24.13 17.56
CA ASP A 41 7.74 23.46 17.53
C ASP A 41 7.52 21.94 17.33
N LEU A 42 7.78 21.49 16.10
CA LEU A 42 7.61 20.10 15.68
C LEU A 42 8.93 19.34 15.60
N GLN A 43 10.04 19.89 16.13
CA GLN A 43 11.34 19.22 16.04
C GLN A 43 11.30 17.83 16.73
N LYS A 44 10.67 17.75 17.90
CA LYS A 44 10.45 16.47 18.60
C LYS A 44 9.68 15.45 17.77
N CYS A 45 8.77 15.89 16.90
CA CYS A 45 8.00 15.03 16.02
C CYS A 45 8.87 14.43 14.91
N VAL A 46 9.85 15.19 14.42
CA VAL A 46 10.85 14.73 13.45
C VAL A 46 11.77 13.72 14.09
N ASP A 47 12.30 14.04 15.28
CA ASP A 47 13.23 13.19 16.01
C ASP A 47 12.57 11.86 16.42
N ALA A 48 11.26 11.86 16.66
CA ALA A 48 10.48 10.66 16.94
C ALA A 48 10.20 9.78 15.69
N CYS A 49 10.47 10.27 14.47
CA CYS A 49 10.15 9.55 13.24
C CYS A 49 11.25 8.53 12.89
N PRO A 50 10.98 7.21 12.98
CA PRO A 50 12.02 6.18 12.82
C PRO A 50 12.57 6.07 11.39
N THR A 51 11.85 6.59 10.39
CA THR A 51 12.20 6.48 8.97
C THR A 51 12.48 7.82 8.31
N GLY A 52 12.44 8.93 9.06
CA GLY A 52 12.60 10.27 8.50
C GLY A 52 11.52 10.64 7.47
N ALA A 53 10.29 10.13 7.67
CA ALA A 53 9.15 10.40 6.80
C ALA A 53 8.58 11.83 6.95
N LEU A 54 8.79 12.44 8.13
CA LEU A 54 8.34 13.79 8.45
C LEU A 54 9.42 14.80 8.06
N LYS A 55 9.06 15.84 7.30
CA LYS A 55 9.92 17.00 7.04
C LYS A 55 9.24 18.27 7.52
N LEU A 56 10.04 19.22 7.98
CA LEU A 56 9.63 20.58 8.33
C LEU A 56 10.04 21.52 7.20
N ASN A 57 9.28 22.61 7.02
CA ASN A 57 9.55 23.67 6.04
C ASN A 57 9.59 23.20 4.57
N PRO A 58 8.44 22.83 3.96
CA PRO A 58 7.09 22.81 4.55
C PRO A 58 6.80 21.54 5.34
N LEU A 59 5.86 21.60 6.29
CA LEU A 59 5.39 20.42 7.02
C LEU A 59 4.83 19.40 6.03
N SER A 60 5.46 18.23 5.98
CA SER A 60 5.04 17.17 5.07
C SER A 60 5.34 15.78 5.62
N ILE A 61 4.48 14.83 5.27
CA ILE A 61 4.68 13.40 5.56
C ILE A 61 4.77 12.65 4.23
N ASP A 62 5.90 12.00 4.03
CA ASP A 62 6.11 11.06 2.94
C ASP A 62 5.49 9.70 3.28
N MET A 63 4.30 9.39 2.74
CA MET A 63 3.61 8.12 2.98
C MET A 63 4.40 6.89 2.48
N GLY A 64 5.29 7.07 1.50
CA GLY A 64 6.19 6.01 1.04
C GLY A 64 7.28 5.64 2.05
N LYS A 65 7.58 6.55 3.00
CA LYS A 65 8.49 6.34 4.13
C LYS A 65 7.77 6.14 5.47
N CYS A 66 6.54 6.61 5.59
CA CYS A 66 5.77 6.52 6.84
C CYS A 66 5.45 5.07 7.19
N THR A 67 5.73 4.68 8.44
CA THR A 67 5.32 3.37 8.99
C THR A 67 3.96 3.42 9.68
N PHE A 68 3.27 4.57 9.67
CA PHE A 68 1.97 4.79 10.31
C PHE A 68 1.97 4.45 11.82
N CYS A 69 3.14 4.50 12.47
CA CYS A 69 3.31 4.19 13.89
C CYS A 69 2.71 5.25 14.84
N GLY A 70 2.39 6.45 14.34
CA GLY A 70 1.82 7.55 15.12
C GLY A 70 2.78 8.22 16.10
N ALA A 71 4.08 7.89 16.06
CA ALA A 71 5.08 8.47 16.96
C ALA A 71 5.14 10.01 16.87
N CYS A 72 5.08 10.57 15.66
CA CYS A 72 5.02 12.01 15.43
C CYS A 72 3.77 12.65 16.03
N LYS A 73 2.58 12.07 15.83
CA LYS A 73 1.33 12.52 16.45
C LYS A 73 1.41 12.52 17.98
N ASN A 74 2.02 11.48 18.57
CA ASN A 74 2.14 11.38 20.02
C ASN A 74 3.16 12.36 20.61
N ALA A 75 4.18 12.74 19.84
CA ALA A 75 5.18 13.73 20.23
C ALA A 75 4.71 15.18 20.02
N ASP A 76 3.66 15.38 19.24
CA ASP A 76 3.12 16.68 18.86
C ASP A 76 2.31 17.31 20.00
N GLN A 77 2.75 18.49 20.44
CA GLN A 77 2.10 19.26 21.50
C GLN A 77 1.10 20.30 20.96
N SER A 78 1.16 20.62 19.66
CA SER A 78 0.29 21.62 19.02
C SER A 78 -0.93 21.01 18.32
N ASN A 79 -0.96 19.69 18.13
CA ASN A 79 -1.97 18.98 17.32
C ASN A 79 -1.95 19.38 15.84
N SER A 80 -0.75 19.61 15.31
CA SER A 80 -0.46 19.85 13.90
C SER A 80 -0.51 18.58 13.05
N ILE A 81 -0.28 17.40 13.63
CA ILE A 81 -0.16 16.11 12.95
C ILE A 81 -1.23 15.16 13.47
N ASP A 82 -2.10 14.70 12.57
CA ASP A 82 -3.07 13.65 12.85
C ASP A 82 -3.13 12.62 11.71
N PHE A 83 -3.86 11.52 11.91
CA PHE A 83 -4.10 10.48 10.92
C PHE A 83 -5.60 10.18 10.88
N SER A 84 -6.19 10.25 9.68
CA SER A 84 -7.57 9.83 9.44
C SER A 84 -7.69 8.30 9.40
N ASN A 85 -8.92 7.78 9.31
CA ASN A 85 -9.14 6.36 8.99
C ASN A 85 -9.19 6.09 7.47
N TYR A 86 -8.84 7.07 6.65
CA TYR A 86 -8.92 6.96 5.20
C TYR A 86 -7.80 6.07 4.65
N TYR A 87 -8.13 5.06 3.85
CA TYR A 87 -7.21 3.95 3.57
C TYR A 87 -6.91 3.72 2.09
N LYS A 88 -7.41 4.57 1.19
CA LYS A 88 -7.10 4.51 -0.24
C LYS A 88 -5.86 5.36 -0.52
N LEU A 89 -4.70 4.81 -0.16
CA LEU A 89 -3.45 5.57 -0.05
C LEU A 89 -2.52 5.42 -1.26
N ALA A 90 -2.85 4.58 -2.23
CA ALA A 90 -1.94 4.30 -3.34
C ALA A 90 -1.78 5.47 -4.30
N SER A 91 -0.66 5.47 -5.01
CA SER A 91 -0.39 6.40 -6.10
C SER A 91 0.37 5.74 -7.24
N THR A 92 0.21 6.27 -8.45
CA THR A 92 1.02 5.91 -9.63
C THR A 92 2.34 6.71 -9.72
N SER A 93 2.60 7.65 -8.81
CA SER A 93 3.82 8.45 -8.76
C SER A 93 4.36 8.54 -7.33
N ARG A 94 5.69 8.59 -7.21
CA ARG A 94 6.38 8.62 -5.91
C ARG A 94 6.18 9.96 -5.20
N GLU A 95 6.11 11.03 -5.97
CA GLU A 95 6.01 12.43 -5.53
C GLU A 95 4.65 12.68 -4.89
N LYS A 96 3.59 12.09 -5.45
CA LYS A 96 2.22 12.22 -4.93
C LYS A 96 2.04 11.59 -3.54
N LEU A 97 2.93 10.68 -3.11
CA LEU A 97 2.90 10.14 -1.75
C LEU A 97 3.36 11.14 -0.67
N ILE A 98 3.86 12.32 -1.06
CA ILE A 98 4.25 13.38 -0.13
C ILE A 98 3.01 14.23 0.16
N ILE A 99 2.50 14.11 1.39
CA ILE A 99 1.33 14.84 1.85
C ILE A 99 1.79 16.11 2.55
N THR A 100 1.27 17.25 2.12
CA THR A 100 1.54 18.57 2.71
C THR A 100 0.31 19.10 3.45
N GLU A 101 0.49 20.21 4.13
CA GLU A 101 -0.59 20.96 4.78
C GLU A 101 -1.75 21.26 3.82
N GLY A 102 -2.98 21.17 4.33
CA GLY A 102 -4.19 21.52 3.59
C GLY A 102 -4.68 20.47 2.57
N MET A 103 -3.90 19.41 2.29
CA MET A 103 -4.35 18.32 1.43
C MET A 103 -5.45 17.50 2.11
N THR A 104 -6.53 17.24 1.38
CA THR A 104 -7.62 16.36 1.84
C THR A 104 -7.53 14.95 1.21
N PRO A 105 -8.01 13.90 1.90
CA PRO A 105 -8.06 12.55 1.33
C PRO A 105 -8.86 12.47 0.01
N GLU A 106 -9.93 13.25 -0.12
CA GLU A 106 -10.80 13.26 -1.30
C GLU A 106 -10.12 13.89 -2.52
N GLU A 107 -9.36 14.96 -2.32
CA GLU A 107 -8.56 15.59 -3.39
C GLU A 107 -7.38 14.70 -3.79
N TYR A 108 -6.76 14.06 -2.80
CA TYR A 108 -5.72 13.07 -3.03
C TYR A 108 -6.24 11.91 -3.89
N GLU A 109 -7.33 11.23 -3.51
CA GLU A 109 -7.87 10.08 -4.25
C GLU A 109 -8.18 10.41 -5.73
N LYS A 110 -8.62 11.64 -6.01
CA LYS A 110 -8.92 12.10 -7.37
C LYS A 110 -7.69 12.07 -8.27
N THR A 111 -6.52 12.41 -7.73
CA THR A 111 -5.29 12.68 -8.50
C THR A 111 -4.18 11.65 -8.27
N ALA A 112 -4.25 10.88 -7.19
CA ALA A 112 -3.18 9.98 -6.76
C ALA A 112 -2.91 8.85 -7.76
N VAL A 113 -3.97 8.26 -8.31
CA VAL A 113 -3.89 7.14 -9.26
C VAL A 113 -4.33 7.60 -10.63
N GLU A 114 -3.39 7.59 -11.58
CA GLU A 114 -3.65 7.88 -12.98
C GLU A 114 -3.96 6.59 -13.74
N VAL A 115 -5.18 6.51 -14.27
CA VAL A 115 -5.64 5.34 -15.01
C VAL A 115 -5.13 5.41 -16.45
N ARG A 116 -4.31 4.43 -16.83
CA ARG A 116 -3.78 4.28 -18.20
C ARG A 116 -4.66 3.35 -19.02
N LYS A 117 -4.99 3.74 -20.26
CA LYS A 117 -5.87 2.96 -21.16
C LYS A 117 -5.26 1.63 -21.55
N GLU A 118 -3.93 1.59 -21.67
CA GLU A 118 -3.17 0.40 -21.99
C GLU A 118 -3.37 -0.67 -20.91
N ILE A 119 -3.41 -0.24 -19.64
CA ILE A 119 -3.60 -1.13 -18.48
C ILE A 119 -5.05 -1.58 -18.38
N THR A 120 -6.00 -0.66 -18.47
CA THR A 120 -7.43 -1.01 -18.33
C THR A 120 -7.93 -1.86 -19.49
N SER A 121 -7.40 -1.69 -20.70
CA SER A 121 -7.80 -2.51 -21.85
C SER A 121 -7.40 -3.98 -21.71
N VAL A 122 -6.27 -4.26 -21.04
CA VAL A 122 -5.76 -5.62 -20.86
C VAL A 122 -6.21 -6.24 -19.53
N PHE A 123 -6.09 -5.50 -18.42
CA PHE A 123 -6.18 -6.07 -17.06
C PHE A 123 -7.48 -5.77 -16.30
N SER A 124 -8.42 -5.01 -16.85
CA SER A 124 -9.62 -4.57 -16.11
C SER A 124 -10.57 -5.70 -15.66
N LYS A 125 -10.50 -6.89 -16.29
CA LYS A 125 -11.39 -8.02 -16.03
C LYS A 125 -10.71 -9.21 -15.35
N SER A 126 -9.43 -9.38 -15.60
CA SER A 126 -8.61 -10.47 -15.06
C SER A 126 -7.21 -9.94 -14.88
N LEU A 127 -6.72 -9.98 -13.64
CA LEU A 127 -5.37 -9.59 -13.29
C LEU A 127 -4.77 -10.66 -12.38
N LYS A 128 -3.76 -11.35 -12.87
CA LYS A 128 -3.02 -12.37 -12.13
C LYS A 128 -1.69 -11.77 -11.67
N LEU A 129 -1.44 -11.77 -10.36
CA LEU A 129 -0.25 -11.17 -9.79
C LEU A 129 0.67 -12.24 -9.21
N ARG A 130 1.98 -11.99 -9.26
CA ARG A 130 2.94 -12.78 -8.49
C ARG A 130 3.52 -11.93 -7.37
N GLN A 131 3.19 -12.28 -6.13
CA GLN A 131 3.84 -11.68 -4.97
C GLN A 131 5.25 -12.25 -4.81
N VAL A 132 6.22 -11.36 -4.61
CA VAL A 132 7.63 -11.70 -4.35
C VAL A 132 8.05 -11.03 -3.05
N SER A 133 8.36 -11.83 -2.03
CA SER A 133 8.93 -11.34 -0.78
C SER A 133 10.43 -11.17 -0.95
N ALA A 134 10.87 -9.94 -1.17
CA ALA A 134 12.27 -9.58 -1.30
C ALA A 134 12.81 -9.17 0.09
N ALA A 135 12.92 -10.16 0.98
CA ALA A 135 13.31 -10.01 2.39
C ALA A 135 12.26 -9.34 3.30
N GLY A 136 10.98 -9.65 3.12
CA GLY A 136 9.91 -9.16 3.99
C GLY A 136 9.92 -9.80 5.39
N CYS A 137 9.27 -9.14 6.35
CA CYS A 137 9.07 -9.64 7.72
C CYS A 137 7.77 -10.46 7.88
N ASN A 138 7.18 -10.92 6.77
CA ASN A 138 5.87 -11.57 6.66
C ASN A 138 4.64 -10.69 6.95
N GLY A 139 4.80 -9.45 7.42
CA GLY A 139 3.67 -8.56 7.72
C GLY A 139 2.80 -8.26 6.50
N CYS A 140 3.39 -7.68 5.44
CA CYS A 140 2.63 -7.41 4.21
C CYS A 140 2.18 -8.70 3.52
N GLU A 141 2.98 -9.76 3.58
CA GLU A 141 2.65 -11.06 2.99
C GLU A 141 1.40 -11.69 3.63
N MET A 142 1.26 -11.59 4.95
CA MET A 142 0.06 -12.06 5.66
C MET A 142 -1.19 -11.28 5.22
N GLU A 143 -1.10 -9.96 5.07
CA GLU A 143 -2.23 -9.15 4.61
C GLU A 143 -2.59 -9.40 3.14
N LEU A 144 -1.59 -9.59 2.27
CA LEU A 144 -1.81 -9.98 0.89
C LEU A 144 -2.44 -11.37 0.78
N ASN A 145 -2.05 -12.31 1.64
CA ASN A 145 -2.72 -13.61 1.73
C ASN A 145 -4.18 -13.46 2.20
N ALA A 146 -4.43 -12.59 3.17
CA ALA A 146 -5.77 -12.30 3.66
C ALA A 146 -6.68 -11.71 2.57
N CYS A 147 -6.16 -11.00 1.57
CA CYS A 147 -6.96 -10.46 0.46
C CYS A 147 -7.80 -11.53 -0.26
N SER A 148 -7.33 -12.78 -0.31
CA SER A 148 -8.03 -13.90 -0.98
C SER A 148 -8.91 -14.73 -0.04
N ASN A 149 -9.00 -14.39 1.25
CA ASN A 149 -9.87 -15.11 2.17
C ASN A 149 -11.35 -14.79 1.94
N CYS A 150 -12.25 -15.47 2.65
CA CYS A 150 -13.70 -15.28 2.49
C CYS A 150 -14.21 -13.90 2.95
N ASN A 151 -13.44 -13.14 3.73
CA ASN A 151 -13.84 -11.82 4.21
C ASN A 151 -13.68 -10.76 3.13
N PHE A 152 -12.55 -10.80 2.41
CA PHE A 152 -12.17 -9.82 1.40
C PHE A 152 -12.46 -10.27 -0.03
N ASP A 153 -12.25 -11.57 -0.30
CA ASP A 153 -12.57 -12.26 -1.55
C ASP A 153 -12.20 -11.43 -2.80
N MET A 154 -10.93 -11.03 -2.87
CA MET A 154 -10.39 -10.24 -3.98
C MET A 154 -10.65 -10.88 -5.35
N GLY A 155 -10.74 -12.22 -5.38
CA GLY A 155 -11.03 -13.01 -6.58
C GLY A 155 -12.33 -12.62 -7.29
N ARG A 156 -13.35 -12.12 -6.58
CA ARG A 156 -14.61 -11.64 -7.20
C ARG A 156 -14.41 -10.47 -8.16
N PHE A 157 -13.28 -9.76 -8.04
CA PHE A 157 -12.91 -8.66 -8.92
C PHE A 157 -12.01 -9.09 -10.08
N GLY A 158 -11.77 -10.39 -10.25
CA GLY A 158 -10.86 -10.92 -11.27
C GLY A 158 -9.38 -10.80 -10.90
N ILE A 159 -9.06 -10.37 -9.67
CA ILE A 159 -7.69 -10.19 -9.18
C ILE A 159 -7.30 -11.41 -8.35
N ASP A 160 -6.13 -12.00 -8.61
CA ASP A 160 -5.68 -13.21 -7.91
C ASP A 160 -4.17 -13.33 -7.87
N PHE A 161 -3.63 -14.08 -6.90
CA PHE A 161 -2.21 -14.39 -6.81
C PHE A 161 -1.91 -15.77 -7.39
N VAL A 162 -0.98 -15.83 -8.34
CA VAL A 162 -0.55 -17.08 -8.97
C VAL A 162 0.82 -17.52 -8.46
N ALA A 163 1.06 -18.83 -8.47
CA ALA A 163 2.31 -19.41 -8.00
C ALA A 163 3.48 -19.19 -8.97
N SER A 164 3.23 -19.29 -10.27
CA SER A 164 4.25 -19.18 -11.32
C SER A 164 4.26 -17.75 -11.89
N PRO A 165 5.43 -17.08 -11.98
CA PRO A 165 5.53 -15.80 -12.67
C PRO A 165 5.14 -15.89 -14.15
N ARG A 166 5.27 -17.07 -14.77
CA ARG A 166 4.88 -17.29 -16.17
C ARG A 166 3.37 -17.24 -16.42
N HIS A 167 2.56 -17.30 -15.36
CA HIS A 167 1.10 -17.15 -15.43
C HIS A 167 0.64 -15.79 -14.89
N ALA A 168 1.59 -14.92 -14.50
CA ALA A 168 1.27 -13.62 -13.94
C ALA A 168 1.24 -12.55 -15.04
N ASP A 169 0.44 -11.52 -14.79
CA ASP A 169 0.32 -10.27 -15.53
C ASP A 169 1.15 -9.15 -14.87
N GLY A 170 1.82 -9.45 -13.76
CA GLY A 170 2.62 -8.48 -13.03
C GLY A 170 3.15 -9.02 -11.71
N ILE A 171 4.04 -8.25 -11.09
CA ILE A 171 4.64 -8.59 -9.80
C ILE A 171 4.22 -7.58 -8.71
N VAL A 172 4.05 -8.10 -7.50
CA VAL A 172 3.84 -7.32 -6.28
C VAL A 172 5.04 -7.56 -5.37
N ILE A 173 5.84 -6.53 -5.15
CA ILE A 173 7.06 -6.60 -4.36
C ILE A 173 6.75 -6.18 -2.93
N THR A 174 7.17 -7.01 -1.98
CA THR A 174 7.15 -6.72 -0.54
C THR A 174 8.56 -6.87 0.04
N GLY A 175 8.86 -6.14 1.12
CA GLY A 175 10.18 -6.13 1.74
C GLY A 175 11.15 -5.10 1.15
N PRO A 176 12.32 -4.88 1.79
CA PRO A 176 13.26 -3.81 1.44
C PRO A 176 14.17 -4.11 0.23
N ILE A 177 14.13 -5.34 -0.28
CA ILE A 177 15.00 -5.90 -1.33
C ILE A 177 16.44 -6.06 -0.83
N SER A 178 16.74 -7.21 -0.21
CA SER A 178 18.11 -7.54 0.20
C SER A 178 18.99 -7.89 -1.00
N LYS A 179 20.31 -7.73 -0.86
CA LYS A 179 21.32 -8.18 -1.85
C LYS A 179 21.07 -9.62 -2.32
N ASN A 180 20.79 -10.52 -1.38
CA ASN A 180 20.57 -11.95 -1.66
C ASN A 180 19.31 -12.20 -2.49
N MET A 181 18.28 -11.34 -2.37
CA MET A 181 17.03 -11.48 -3.10
C MET A 181 16.96 -10.66 -4.39
N ALA A 182 17.87 -9.71 -4.60
CA ALA A 182 17.82 -8.79 -5.75
C ALA A 182 17.83 -9.54 -7.10
N TYR A 183 18.75 -10.49 -7.29
CA TYR A 183 18.82 -11.27 -8.53
C TYR A 183 17.61 -12.19 -8.72
N ALA A 184 17.15 -12.86 -7.66
CA ALA A 184 15.97 -13.72 -7.73
C ALA A 184 14.68 -12.94 -8.04
N LEU A 185 14.56 -11.71 -7.52
CA LEU A 185 13.49 -10.79 -7.84
C LEU A 185 13.53 -10.41 -9.34
N GLU A 186 14.72 -10.06 -9.85
CA GLU A 186 14.88 -9.70 -11.25
C GLU A 186 14.58 -10.88 -12.19
N ASP A 187 15.02 -12.09 -11.86
CA ASP A 187 14.71 -13.30 -12.63
C ASP A 187 13.21 -13.61 -12.63
N CYS A 188 12.54 -13.40 -11.50
CA CYS A 188 11.09 -13.51 -11.40
C CYS A 188 10.42 -12.50 -12.34
N TYR A 189 10.82 -11.22 -12.30
CA TYR A 189 10.31 -10.17 -13.17
C TYR A 189 10.50 -10.50 -14.66
N LYS A 190 11.69 -10.95 -15.06
CA LYS A 190 12.00 -11.36 -16.44
C LYS A 190 11.18 -12.56 -16.92
N SER A 191 10.73 -13.39 -15.99
CA SER A 191 9.91 -14.57 -16.28
C SER A 191 8.42 -14.26 -16.46
N VAL A 192 7.99 -13.04 -16.17
CA VAL A 192 6.61 -12.58 -16.39
C VAL A 192 6.45 -12.13 -17.86
N PRO A 193 5.44 -12.62 -18.59
CA PRO A 193 5.19 -12.22 -19.98
C PRO A 193 4.84 -10.73 -20.10
N ASP A 194 5.06 -10.14 -21.29
CA ASP A 194 4.55 -8.80 -21.61
C ASP A 194 3.12 -8.87 -22.16
N PRO A 195 2.28 -7.85 -21.90
CA PRO A 195 2.52 -6.70 -21.02
C PRO A 195 2.51 -7.08 -19.54
N LYS A 196 3.33 -6.40 -18.72
CA LYS A 196 3.40 -6.63 -17.26
C LYS A 196 3.43 -5.34 -16.45
N ILE A 197 2.94 -5.43 -15.20
CA ILE A 197 2.97 -4.33 -14.23
C ILE A 197 3.86 -4.64 -13.02
N VAL A 198 4.39 -3.61 -12.38
CA VAL A 198 5.17 -3.67 -11.14
C VAL A 198 4.48 -2.84 -10.06
N VAL A 199 4.17 -3.49 -8.95
CA VAL A 199 3.53 -2.88 -7.77
C VAL A 199 4.46 -2.98 -6.57
N LEU A 200 4.71 -1.86 -5.89
CA LEU A 200 5.40 -1.85 -4.59
C LEU A 200 4.36 -1.83 -3.48
N CYS A 201 4.38 -2.85 -2.62
CA CYS A 201 3.44 -3.01 -1.53
C CYS A 201 4.16 -2.86 -0.18
N GLY A 202 3.90 -1.72 0.47
CA GLY A 202 4.37 -1.38 1.80
C GLY A 202 5.62 -0.50 1.82
N THR A 203 5.83 0.13 2.97
CA THR A 203 6.87 1.14 3.20
C THR A 203 8.27 0.60 2.90
N CYS A 204 8.56 -0.66 3.27
CA CYS A 204 9.86 -1.28 2.98
C CYS A 204 10.11 -1.41 1.47
N ALA A 205 9.10 -1.81 0.69
CA ALA A 205 9.23 -1.93 -0.76
C ALA A 205 9.44 -0.55 -1.40
N ILE A 206 8.69 0.48 -0.95
CA ILE A 206 8.71 1.81 -1.55
C ILE A 206 10.00 2.58 -1.23
N SER A 207 10.51 2.51 0.00
CA SER A 207 11.63 3.38 0.45
C SER A 207 12.76 2.67 1.18
N GLY A 208 12.65 1.36 1.43
CA GLY A 208 13.55 0.62 2.31
C GLY A 208 13.05 0.58 3.76
N GLY A 209 12.11 1.47 4.10
CA GLY A 209 11.51 1.55 5.44
C GLY A 209 12.57 1.78 6.50
N ILE A 210 12.52 1.01 7.58
CA ILE A 210 13.51 1.09 8.67
C ILE A 210 14.91 0.60 8.25
N TYR A 211 15.02 -0.07 7.11
CA TYR A 211 16.28 -0.62 6.60
C TYR A 211 16.90 0.25 5.50
N GLN A 212 16.38 1.47 5.26
CA GLN A 212 16.80 2.31 4.11
C GLN A 212 18.30 2.63 4.08
N ASP A 213 18.96 2.66 5.24
CA ASP A 213 20.39 2.96 5.38
C ASP A 213 21.25 1.70 5.60
N ALA A 214 20.65 0.50 5.55
CA ALA A 214 21.39 -0.74 5.73
C ALA A 214 22.17 -1.10 4.46
N GLU A 215 23.46 -1.41 4.62
CA GLU A 215 24.34 -1.80 3.51
C GLU A 215 23.87 -3.07 2.78
N GLU A 216 23.05 -3.90 3.42
CA GLU A 216 22.61 -5.21 2.91
C GLU A 216 21.38 -5.15 1.99
N ILE A 217 20.84 -3.97 1.72
CA ILE A 217 19.79 -3.78 0.71
C ILE A 217 20.43 -3.55 -0.68
N ASN A 218 19.81 -4.08 -1.73
CA ASN A 218 20.13 -3.73 -3.11
C ASN A 218 18.83 -3.35 -3.82
N ARG A 219 18.70 -2.06 -4.17
CA ARG A 219 17.50 -1.48 -4.78
C ARG A 219 17.69 -1.08 -6.25
N GLU A 220 18.77 -1.52 -6.90
CA GLU A 220 19.06 -1.28 -8.33
C GLU A 220 17.91 -1.69 -9.26
N PHE A 221 17.13 -2.71 -8.86
CA PHE A 221 15.91 -3.12 -9.58
C PHE A 221 14.96 -1.94 -9.83
N LEU A 222 14.80 -1.04 -8.85
CA LEU A 222 13.89 0.11 -8.93
C LEU A 222 14.42 1.23 -9.84
N GLU A 223 15.73 1.27 -10.07
CA GLU A 223 16.37 2.20 -11.01
C GLU A 223 16.27 1.69 -12.45
N LYS A 224 16.29 0.36 -12.61
CA LYS A 224 16.27 -0.32 -13.90
C LYS A 224 14.86 -0.47 -14.50
N TYR A 225 13.85 -0.65 -13.66
CA TYR A 225 12.49 -0.95 -14.10
C TYR A 225 11.48 0.06 -13.55
N SER A 226 10.52 0.45 -14.39
CA SER A 226 9.46 1.38 -14.01
C SER A 226 8.48 0.72 -13.05
N ILE A 227 8.08 1.48 -12.03
CA ILE A 227 7.05 1.09 -11.07
C ILE A 227 5.72 1.71 -11.50
N ASP A 228 4.67 0.90 -11.52
CA ASP A 228 3.36 1.34 -12.00
C ASP A 228 2.42 1.76 -10.87
N LEU A 229 2.59 1.18 -9.67
CA LEU A 229 1.72 1.45 -8.52
C LEU A 229 2.51 1.33 -7.20
N TYR A 230 2.37 2.34 -6.36
CA TYR A 230 2.94 2.39 -5.02
C TYR A 230 1.80 2.33 -4.00
N ILE A 231 1.84 1.35 -3.09
CA ILE A 231 0.81 1.15 -2.06
C ILE A 231 1.47 1.28 -0.68
N PRO A 232 1.39 2.44 -0.02
CA PRO A 232 2.01 2.65 1.28
C PRO A 232 1.28 1.89 2.40
N GLY A 233 2.04 1.49 3.43
CA GLY A 233 1.53 0.78 4.61
C GLY A 233 2.59 -0.06 5.30
N CYS A 234 2.41 -0.33 6.60
CA CYS A 234 3.33 -1.14 7.41
C CYS A 234 2.59 -1.89 8.54
N PRO A 235 1.88 -3.00 8.23
CA PRO A 235 1.69 -3.59 6.90
C PRO A 235 0.58 -2.89 6.09
N VAL A 236 0.45 -3.24 4.81
CA VAL A 236 -0.63 -2.74 3.94
C VAL A 236 -1.91 -3.52 4.24
N HIS A 237 -2.96 -2.83 4.67
CA HIS A 237 -4.23 -3.48 4.97
C HIS A 237 -4.89 -4.07 3.71
N PRO A 238 -5.64 -5.20 3.79
CA PRO A 238 -6.25 -5.85 2.62
C PRO A 238 -7.19 -4.92 1.84
N LEU A 239 -8.03 -4.15 2.54
CA LEU A 239 -8.87 -3.12 1.91
C LEU A 239 -8.06 -2.06 1.16
N THR A 240 -6.91 -1.65 1.70
CA THR A 240 -6.01 -0.70 1.02
C THR A 240 -5.48 -1.31 -0.26
N PHE A 241 -4.96 -2.54 -0.21
CA PHE A 241 -4.43 -3.22 -1.40
C PHE A 241 -5.51 -3.39 -2.48
N ILE A 242 -6.65 -3.98 -2.14
CA ILE A 242 -7.72 -4.26 -3.09
C ILE A 242 -8.23 -2.97 -3.73
N ASN A 243 -8.51 -1.93 -2.94
CA ASN A 243 -8.98 -0.66 -3.48
C ASN A 243 -7.93 0.03 -4.36
N SER A 244 -6.66 -0.12 -4.04
CA SER A 244 -5.55 0.44 -4.83
C SER A 244 -5.44 -0.23 -6.20
N VAL A 245 -5.54 -1.56 -6.25
CA VAL A 245 -5.54 -2.30 -7.51
C VAL A 245 -6.80 -1.99 -8.32
N LEU A 246 -7.98 -1.93 -7.66
CA LEU A 246 -9.23 -1.59 -8.31
C LEU A 246 -9.21 -0.19 -8.93
N SER A 247 -8.71 0.82 -8.21
CA SER A 247 -8.62 2.19 -8.73
C SER A 247 -7.62 2.31 -9.88
N PHE A 248 -6.64 1.40 -9.95
CA PHE A 248 -5.63 1.35 -11.00
C PHE A 248 -6.11 0.66 -12.28
N ILE A 249 -6.90 -0.41 -12.16
CA ILE A 249 -7.35 -1.21 -13.33
C ILE A 249 -8.77 -0.91 -13.80
N LYS A 250 -9.56 -0.16 -13.03
CA LYS A 250 -10.92 0.25 -13.41
C LYS A 250 -10.97 1.74 -13.74
N ASP A 251 -11.68 2.05 -14.81
CA ASP A 251 -11.97 3.43 -15.14
C ASP A 251 -13.02 3.98 -14.17
N LYS A 252 -12.81 5.19 -13.63
CA LYS A 252 -13.73 5.81 -12.63
C LYS A 252 -15.13 6.08 -13.18
N LYS A 253 -15.35 5.87 -14.49
CA LYS A 253 -16.57 6.20 -15.24
C LYS A 253 -17.46 5.00 -15.61
N ARG A 254 -17.16 3.78 -15.14
CA ARG A 254 -17.94 2.57 -15.46
C ARG A 254 -18.42 1.82 -14.24
#